data_AF-A0A931H5J1-F1
#
_entry.id   AF-A0A931H5J1-F1
#
_cell.length_a   1.000
_cell.length_b   1.000
_cell.length_c   1.000
_cell.angle_alpha   90.00
_cell.angle_beta   90.00
_cell.angle_gamma   90.00
#
_symmetry.space_group_name_H-M   'P 1'
#
loop_
_entity.id
_entity.type
_entity.pdbx_description
1 polymer ?
#
loop_
_entity_poly.entity_id
_entity_poly.type
_entity_poly.pdbx_seq_one_letter_code
_entity_poly.pdbx_strand_id
1 'polypeptide(L)'
;MSGPPTLTPSRARALAAAGFALAALAGWCAWRVNLDRACVVQDTPYLSLCGAPARGSEGAIAALRARLDSNPGDANAYVELALAQRSAPAVAAASQVAPMQPSVLMLQAVAALEKEDWTHAIAPLVQLVEHRDTPQAALVLARLIAGGQGALMSPYLKPGTHWLPRVLAQLPQARANISVALPLIVQALQAGILEPDAIRSYTRQLKAAGSWADAYSLWLALQGRSLPILFNAGFDNPFQPDGFDWEIPAAGSAGRAGAIVERKGAEERGAVLDIRFTGRPIALPMARQPLFIGEGRWRLKGDYLARQFRAEQGLAWVVQCTASAAPAGRSEPLGDTGGAWRAFQFDFTVTPACGMAAVLQLETFAAQEAVLGARGRVAFDAFSLEKLGR
;
A
#
# COMPACT_ATOMS: atom_id res chain seq x y z
N MET A 1 74.70 69.03 0.20
CA MET A 1 73.44 68.53 0.79
C MET A 1 72.29 69.26 0.10
N SER A 2 71.75 68.67 -0.96
CA SER A 2 70.66 69.26 -1.73
C SER A 2 69.35 68.92 -1.04
N GLY A 3 68.68 69.91 -0.44
CA GLY A 3 67.43 69.71 0.27
C GLY A 3 66.33 69.15 -0.65
N PRO A 4 65.42 68.30 -0.13
CA PRO A 4 64.40 67.67 -0.95
C PRO A 4 63.48 68.73 -1.58
N PRO A 5 63.02 68.54 -2.82
CA PRO A 5 62.17 69.49 -3.51
C PRO A 5 60.84 69.66 -2.76
N THR A 6 60.56 70.88 -2.31
CA THR A 6 59.28 71.26 -1.71
C THR A 6 58.20 71.28 -2.81
N LEU A 7 57.26 70.34 -2.73
CA LEU A 7 56.09 70.30 -3.59
C LEU A 7 55.25 71.56 -3.36
N THR A 8 55.01 72.33 -4.42
CA THR A 8 54.11 73.48 -4.36
C THR A 8 52.68 73.00 -4.02
N PRO A 9 51.89 73.79 -3.29
CA PRO A 9 50.53 73.42 -2.86
C PRO A 9 49.61 73.05 -4.04
N SER A 10 49.88 73.58 -5.24
CA SER A 10 49.18 73.20 -6.48
C SER A 10 49.51 71.77 -6.95
N ARG A 11 50.78 71.35 -6.88
CA ARG A 11 51.21 69.99 -7.23
C ARG A 11 50.74 68.95 -6.21
N ALA A 12 50.73 69.32 -4.92
CA ALA A 12 50.18 68.46 -3.86
C ALA A 12 48.67 68.22 -4.05
N ARG A 13 47.89 69.26 -4.42
CA ARG A 13 46.46 69.12 -4.74
C ARG A 13 46.20 68.28 -5.99
N ALA A 14 47.03 68.44 -7.03
CA ALA A 14 46.91 67.64 -8.26
C ALA A 14 47.19 66.15 -8.02
N LEU A 15 48.23 65.83 -7.23
CA LEU A 15 48.54 64.44 -6.87
C LEU A 15 47.46 63.81 -5.98
N ALA A 16 46.93 64.57 -5.01
CA ALA A 16 45.82 64.11 -4.19
C ALA A 16 44.56 63.83 -5.05
N ALA A 17 44.21 64.74 -5.96
CA ALA A 17 43.07 64.56 -6.87
C ALA A 17 43.24 63.34 -7.79
N ALA A 18 44.46 63.12 -8.33
CA ALA A 18 44.77 61.93 -9.12
C ALA A 18 44.68 60.63 -8.30
N GLY A 19 45.16 60.65 -7.05
CA GLY A 19 45.03 59.53 -6.12
C GLY A 19 43.58 59.18 -5.80
N PHE A 20 42.74 60.19 -5.53
CA PHE A 20 41.30 60.00 -5.33
C PHE A 20 40.60 59.45 -6.58
N ALA A 21 40.94 59.94 -7.77
CA ALA A 21 40.37 59.45 -9.03
C ALA A 21 40.71 57.98 -9.29
N LEU A 22 41.97 57.58 -9.05
CA LEU A 22 42.40 56.19 -9.16
C LEU A 22 41.71 55.28 -8.13
N ALA A 23 41.59 55.74 -6.88
CA ALA A 23 40.89 55.00 -5.84
C ALA A 23 39.38 54.83 -6.15
N ALA A 24 38.73 55.87 -6.71
CA ALA A 24 37.33 55.80 -7.12
C ALA A 24 37.13 54.83 -8.30
N LEU A 25 38.04 54.85 -9.29
CA LEU A 25 38.04 53.89 -10.40
C LEU A 25 38.24 52.45 -9.92
N ALA A 26 39.24 52.22 -9.06
CA ALA A 26 39.48 50.90 -8.46
C ALA A 26 38.28 50.42 -7.63
N GLY A 27 37.69 51.31 -6.83
CA GLY A 27 36.47 51.05 -6.06
C GLY A 27 35.28 50.70 -6.95
N TRP A 28 35.10 51.41 -8.07
CA TRP A 28 34.04 51.12 -9.05
C TRP A 28 34.24 49.77 -9.74
N CYS A 29 35.48 49.45 -10.15
CA CYS A 29 35.82 48.14 -10.72
C CYS A 29 35.60 47.02 -9.70
N ALA A 30 36.06 47.19 -8.46
CA ALA A 30 35.84 46.22 -7.39
C ALA A 30 34.36 46.04 -7.08
N TRP A 31 33.59 47.13 -7.03
CA TRP A 31 32.14 47.09 -6.84
C TRP A 31 31.43 46.32 -7.95
N ARG A 32 31.79 46.55 -9.22
CA ARG A 32 31.24 45.80 -10.36
C ARG A 32 31.57 44.31 -10.28
N VAL A 33 32.83 43.95 -10.05
CA VAL A 33 33.24 42.54 -9.94
C VAL A 33 32.54 41.85 -8.77
N ASN A 34 32.37 42.55 -7.65
CA ASN A 34 31.71 41.99 -6.47
C ASN A 34 30.20 41.88 -6.67
N LEU A 35 29.56 42.83 -7.36
CA LEU A 35 28.16 42.71 -7.78
C LEU A 35 27.96 41.56 -8.77
N ASP A 36 28.81 41.44 -9.79
CA ASP A 36 28.72 40.35 -10.77
C ASP A 36 28.88 38.99 -10.08
N ARG A 37 29.83 38.87 -9.15
CA ARG A 37 30.01 37.66 -8.33
C ARG A 37 28.81 37.40 -7.43
N ALA A 38 28.30 38.42 -6.73
CA ALA A 38 27.11 38.29 -5.88
C ALA A 38 25.87 37.87 -6.69
N CYS A 39 25.73 38.35 -7.92
CA CYS A 39 24.68 37.96 -8.84
C CYS A 39 24.83 36.50 -9.33
N VAL A 40 26.06 36.05 -9.60
CA VAL A 40 26.33 34.66 -10.02
C VAL A 40 26.10 33.66 -8.89
N VAL A 41 26.50 34.01 -7.66
CA VAL A 41 26.39 33.13 -6.49
C VAL A 41 25.01 33.22 -5.83
N GLN A 42 24.19 34.19 -6.21
CA GLN A 42 22.91 34.51 -5.55
C GLN A 42 23.04 34.78 -4.05
N ASP A 43 24.14 35.41 -3.61
CA ASP A 43 24.39 35.69 -2.19
C ASP A 43 23.42 36.73 -1.57
N THR A 44 22.69 37.47 -2.41
CA THR A 44 21.75 38.52 -1.98
C THR A 44 20.38 38.42 -2.69
N PRO A 45 19.66 37.29 -2.56
CA PRO A 45 18.44 37.03 -3.34
C PRO A 45 17.26 37.95 -2.99
N TYR A 46 17.36 38.68 -1.88
CA TYR A 46 16.38 39.66 -1.41
C TYR A 46 16.59 41.06 -1.96
N LEU A 47 17.71 41.32 -2.66
CA LEU A 47 17.99 42.60 -3.31
C LEU A 47 17.75 42.46 -4.82
N SER A 48 16.89 43.33 -5.38
CA SER A 48 16.62 43.40 -6.83
C SER A 48 17.76 44.07 -7.61
N LEU A 49 19.01 43.73 -7.28
CA LEU A 49 20.22 44.31 -7.87
C LEU A 49 20.63 43.61 -9.17
N CYS A 50 20.27 42.34 -9.29
CA CYS A 50 20.54 41.51 -10.45
C CYS A 50 19.22 41.36 -11.21
N GLY A 51 19.10 41.90 -12.42
CA GLY A 51 17.99 41.58 -13.30
C GLY A 51 18.10 40.11 -13.68
N ALA A 52 17.56 39.21 -12.85
CA ALA A 52 17.60 37.79 -13.13
C ALA A 52 16.82 37.54 -14.43
N PRO A 53 17.47 37.03 -15.50
CA PRO A 53 16.75 36.71 -16.71
C PRO A 53 15.62 35.72 -16.37
N ALA A 54 14.46 35.89 -17.00
CA ALA A 54 13.32 35.02 -16.75
C ALA A 54 13.74 33.55 -16.92
N ARG A 55 13.30 32.66 -16.03
CA ARG A 55 13.63 31.23 -16.12
C ARG A 55 13.28 30.70 -17.51
N GLY A 56 14.24 30.01 -18.14
CA GLY A 56 14.08 29.47 -19.49
C GLY A 56 14.32 30.46 -20.65
N SER A 57 14.57 31.74 -20.38
CA SER A 57 14.97 32.70 -21.43
C SER A 57 16.34 32.36 -22.01
N GLU A 58 16.61 32.83 -23.23
CA GLU A 58 17.92 32.65 -23.89
C GLU A 58 19.07 33.19 -23.03
N GLY A 59 18.88 34.32 -22.36
CA GLY A 59 19.87 34.89 -21.44
C GLY A 59 20.15 34.00 -20.23
N ALA A 60 19.13 33.37 -19.66
CA ALA A 60 19.30 32.41 -18.56
C ALA A 60 20.05 31.15 -19.03
N ILE A 61 19.71 30.63 -20.21
CA ILE A 61 20.37 29.47 -20.81
C ILE A 61 21.85 29.78 -21.13
N ALA A 62 22.14 30.95 -21.68
CA ALA A 62 23.50 31.38 -21.97
C ALA A 62 24.34 31.52 -20.68
N ALA A 63 23.76 32.10 -19.62
CA ALA A 63 24.41 32.20 -18.32
C ALA A 63 24.72 30.81 -17.71
N LEU A 64 23.79 29.86 -17.82
CA LEU A 64 24.01 28.48 -17.38
C LEU A 64 25.11 27.78 -18.17
N ARG A 65 25.17 27.97 -19.49
CA ARG A 65 26.27 27.43 -20.33
C ARG A 65 27.62 28.03 -19.96
N ALA A 66 27.72 29.35 -19.81
CA ALA A 66 28.95 30.01 -19.39
C ALA A 66 29.42 29.51 -18.00
N ARG A 67 28.48 29.25 -17.08
CA ARG A 67 28.76 28.65 -15.78
C ARG A 67 29.33 27.24 -15.93
N LEU A 68 28.75 26.40 -16.79
CA LEU A 68 29.26 25.06 -17.08
C LEU A 68 30.62 25.06 -17.77
N ASP A 69 30.88 26.02 -18.67
CA ASP A 69 32.21 26.18 -19.30
C ASP A 69 33.28 26.52 -18.26
N SER A 70 32.93 27.33 -17.25
CA SER A 70 33.82 27.68 -16.14
C SER A 70 33.94 26.59 -15.08
N ASN A 71 32.92 25.76 -14.92
CA ASN A 71 32.86 24.67 -13.95
C ASN A 71 32.10 23.46 -14.52
N PRO A 72 32.78 22.56 -15.25
CA PRO A 72 32.15 21.39 -15.84
C PRO A 72 31.59 20.38 -14.83
N GLY A 73 31.89 20.53 -13.53
CA GLY A 73 31.35 19.70 -12.45
C GLY A 73 30.12 20.28 -11.76
N ASP A 74 29.58 21.40 -12.22
CA ASP A 74 28.44 22.07 -11.59
C ASP A 74 27.11 21.34 -11.85
N ALA A 75 26.83 20.33 -11.02
CA ALA A 75 25.62 19.52 -11.12
C ALA A 75 24.32 20.35 -11.08
N ASN A 76 24.28 21.42 -10.30
CA ASN A 76 23.09 22.29 -10.21
C ASN A 76 22.87 23.05 -11.52
N ALA A 77 23.93 23.57 -12.14
CA ALA A 77 23.82 24.23 -13.44
C ALA A 77 23.32 23.27 -14.54
N TYR A 78 23.75 22.00 -14.54
CA TYR A 78 23.19 21.00 -15.46
C TYR A 78 21.71 20.72 -15.22
N VAL A 79 21.29 20.58 -13.96
CA VAL A 79 19.88 20.36 -13.58
C VAL A 79 19.01 21.54 -14.02
N GLU A 80 19.44 22.77 -13.74
CA GLU A 80 18.73 23.98 -14.14
C GLU A 80 18.65 24.11 -15.67
N LEU A 81 19.73 23.77 -16.37
CA LEU A 81 19.76 23.76 -17.83
C LEU A 81 18.78 22.72 -18.41
N ALA A 82 18.73 21.52 -17.83
CA ALA A 82 17.79 20.47 -18.22
C ALA A 82 16.34 20.89 -17.98
N LEU A 83 16.03 21.57 -16.86
CA LEU A 83 14.70 22.08 -16.57
C LEU A 83 14.28 23.22 -17.51
N ALA A 84 15.23 24.09 -17.87
CA ALA A 84 15.00 25.22 -18.77
C ALA A 84 14.78 24.76 -20.22
N GLN A 85 15.58 23.83 -20.72
CA GLN A 85 15.53 23.41 -22.13
C GLN A 85 14.61 22.21 -22.39
N ARG A 86 14.51 21.29 -21.43
CA ARG A 86 13.84 19.97 -21.58
C ARG A 86 14.29 19.18 -22.82
N SER A 87 15.50 19.42 -23.30
CA SER A 87 16.06 18.73 -24.46
C SER A 87 16.73 17.42 -24.03
N ALA A 88 16.69 16.40 -24.90
CA ALA A 88 17.30 15.10 -24.61
C ALA A 88 18.81 15.21 -24.23
N PRO A 89 19.64 16.03 -24.91
CA PRO A 89 21.04 16.20 -24.52
C PRO A 89 21.21 16.84 -23.13
N ALA A 90 20.41 17.85 -22.80
CA ALA A 90 20.51 18.51 -21.49
C ALA A 90 20.08 17.57 -20.36
N VAL A 91 18.99 16.81 -20.55
CA VAL A 91 18.55 15.79 -19.59
C VAL A 91 19.60 14.70 -19.44
N ALA A 92 20.20 14.20 -20.53
CA ALA A 92 21.25 13.19 -20.48
C ALA A 92 22.48 13.68 -19.71
N ALA A 93 22.93 14.91 -19.95
CA ALA A 93 24.05 15.50 -19.21
C ALA A 93 23.73 15.62 -17.70
N ALA A 94 22.55 16.16 -17.36
CA ALA A 94 22.11 16.25 -15.96
C ALA A 94 21.98 14.88 -15.28
N SER A 95 21.59 13.85 -16.03
CA SER A 95 21.49 12.47 -15.54
C SER A 95 22.84 11.87 -15.17
N GLN A 96 23.92 12.26 -15.85
CA GLN A 96 25.27 11.76 -15.55
C GLN A 96 25.83 12.37 -14.26
N VAL A 97 25.59 13.66 -14.03
CA VAL A 97 26.16 14.40 -12.90
C VAL A 97 25.25 14.43 -11.66
N ALA A 98 23.94 14.27 -11.83
CA ALA A 98 22.94 14.35 -10.77
C ALA A 98 21.86 13.25 -10.89
N PRO A 99 22.24 11.95 -10.95
CA PRO A 99 21.33 10.85 -11.27
C PRO A 99 20.17 10.65 -10.27
N MET A 100 20.35 11.07 -9.01
CA MET A 100 19.35 10.91 -7.94
C MET A 100 18.57 12.20 -7.65
N GLN A 101 18.74 13.23 -8.48
CA GLN A 101 18.04 14.50 -8.32
C GLN A 101 16.57 14.31 -8.76
N PRO A 102 15.56 14.67 -7.95
CA PRO A 102 14.15 14.35 -8.25
C PRO A 102 13.60 14.96 -9.55
N SER A 103 13.96 16.21 -9.85
CA SER A 103 13.60 16.88 -11.10
C SER A 103 14.22 16.21 -12.33
N VAL A 104 15.46 15.71 -12.24
CA VAL A 104 16.12 14.97 -13.32
C VAL A 104 15.44 13.63 -13.55
N LEU A 105 15.18 12.87 -12.48
CA LEU A 105 14.42 11.62 -12.54
C LEU A 105 13.02 11.85 -13.17
N MET A 106 12.33 12.92 -12.78
CA MET A 106 11.04 13.27 -13.37
C MET A 106 11.14 13.62 -14.86
N LEU A 107 12.15 14.40 -15.28
CA LEU A 107 12.37 14.71 -16.69
C LEU A 107 12.68 13.45 -17.52
N GLN A 108 13.49 12.53 -16.99
CA GLN A 108 13.75 11.23 -17.61
C GLN A 108 12.46 10.43 -17.77
N ALA A 109 11.67 10.31 -16.69
CA ALA A 109 10.41 9.58 -16.71
C ALA A 109 9.44 10.17 -17.74
N VAL A 110 9.24 11.50 -17.75
CA VAL A 110 8.33 12.17 -18.70
C VAL A 110 8.79 11.96 -20.14
N ALA A 111 10.07 12.16 -20.45
CA ALA A 111 10.60 11.99 -21.80
C ALA A 111 10.47 10.53 -22.31
N ALA A 112 10.53 9.54 -21.42
CA ALA A 112 10.31 8.14 -21.75
C ALA A 112 8.80 7.83 -21.93
N LEU A 113 7.94 8.36 -21.05
CA LEU A 113 6.48 8.19 -21.14
C LEU A 113 5.89 8.81 -22.42
N GLU A 114 6.38 9.98 -22.84
CA GLU A 114 5.97 10.64 -24.10
C GLU A 114 6.26 9.79 -25.35
N LYS A 115 7.24 8.88 -25.26
CA LYS A 115 7.63 7.95 -26.32
C LYS A 115 7.05 6.55 -26.13
N GLU A 116 6.21 6.34 -25.12
CA GLU A 116 5.71 5.03 -24.70
C GLU A 116 6.83 4.03 -24.36
N ASP A 117 8.01 4.53 -23.97
CA ASP A 117 9.15 3.72 -23.55
C ASP A 117 9.03 3.38 -22.06
N TRP A 118 8.14 2.44 -21.77
CA TRP A 118 7.82 2.01 -20.40
C TRP A 118 9.05 1.51 -19.64
N THR A 119 9.96 0.82 -20.34
CA THR A 119 11.18 0.24 -19.76
C THR A 119 12.06 1.33 -19.16
N HIS A 120 12.29 2.43 -19.89
CA HIS A 120 13.10 3.55 -19.40
C HIS A 120 12.33 4.50 -18.47
N ALA A 121 11.00 4.51 -18.53
CA ALA A 121 10.17 5.31 -17.62
C ALA A 121 10.13 4.75 -16.18
N ILE A 122 10.12 3.41 -16.02
CA ILE A 122 9.88 2.77 -14.72
C ILE A 122 11.03 3.02 -13.73
N ALA A 123 12.29 2.89 -14.16
CA ALA A 123 13.43 3.04 -13.27
C ALA A 123 13.43 4.37 -12.49
N PRO A 124 13.34 5.55 -13.15
CA PRO A 124 13.34 6.81 -12.43
C PRO A 124 12.09 7.01 -11.56
N LEU A 125 10.93 6.50 -12.00
CA LEU A 125 9.70 6.55 -11.20
C LEU A 125 9.83 5.74 -9.90
N VAL A 126 10.39 4.53 -9.98
CA VAL A 126 10.64 3.70 -8.79
C VAL A 126 11.59 4.42 -7.84
N GLN A 127 12.67 5.03 -8.34
CA GLN A 127 13.62 5.79 -7.51
C GLN A 127 12.96 6.97 -6.79
N LEU A 128 12.07 7.70 -7.48
CA LEU A 128 11.29 8.79 -6.90
C LEU A 128 10.36 8.30 -5.78
N VAL A 129 9.70 7.15 -5.96
CA VAL A 129 8.82 6.60 -4.92
C VAL A 129 9.63 6.05 -3.77
N GLU A 130 10.69 5.29 -4.01
CA GLU A 130 11.51 4.65 -2.98
C GLU A 130 12.13 5.68 -2.04
N HIS A 131 12.84 6.68 -2.58
CA HIS A 131 13.70 7.56 -1.79
C HIS A 131 13.07 8.90 -1.43
N ARG A 132 11.98 9.31 -2.11
CA ARG A 132 11.38 10.65 -1.94
C ARG A 132 9.89 10.61 -1.63
N ASP A 133 9.28 9.42 -1.62
CA ASP A 133 7.84 9.24 -1.38
C ASP A 133 6.98 10.16 -2.25
N THR A 134 7.31 10.29 -3.55
CA THR A 134 6.64 11.21 -4.47
C THR A 134 5.29 10.64 -4.92
N PRO A 135 4.12 11.16 -4.48
CA PRO A 135 2.83 10.54 -4.75
C PRO A 135 2.46 10.52 -6.23
N GLN A 136 2.88 11.52 -7.00
CA GLN A 136 2.64 11.58 -8.44
C GLN A 136 3.37 10.45 -9.17
N ALA A 137 4.62 10.15 -8.78
CA ALA A 137 5.35 9.03 -9.36
C ALA A 137 4.70 7.69 -9.01
N ALA A 138 4.21 7.54 -7.76
CA ALA A 138 3.48 6.35 -7.33
C ALA A 138 2.18 6.15 -8.12
N LEU A 139 1.45 7.23 -8.39
CA LEU A 139 0.23 7.21 -9.20
C LEU A 139 0.53 6.83 -10.66
N VAL A 140 1.63 7.33 -11.25
CA VAL A 140 2.03 6.94 -12.61
C VAL A 140 2.38 5.46 -12.66
N LEU A 141 3.16 4.94 -11.70
CA LEU A 141 3.43 3.50 -11.61
C LEU A 141 2.14 2.69 -11.44
N ALA A 142 1.20 3.15 -10.61
CA ALA A 142 -0.09 2.48 -10.44
C ALA A 142 -0.89 2.43 -11.75
N ARG A 143 -0.87 3.50 -12.55
CA ARG A 143 -1.48 3.52 -13.89
C ARG A 143 -0.78 2.58 -14.86
N LEU A 144 0.55 2.46 -14.81
CA LEU A 144 1.30 1.50 -15.62
C LEU A 144 0.94 0.06 -15.25
N ILE A 145 0.80 -0.26 -13.95
CA ILE A 145 0.31 -1.58 -13.52
C ILE A 145 -1.11 -1.81 -14.05
N ALA A 146 -2.01 -0.83 -13.90
CA ALA A 146 -3.37 -0.91 -14.42
C ALA A 146 -3.43 -1.12 -15.94
N GLY A 147 -2.47 -0.54 -16.68
CA GLY A 147 -2.30 -0.71 -18.12
C GLY A 147 -1.58 -1.99 -18.54
N GLY A 148 -1.31 -2.92 -17.61
CA GLY A 148 -0.69 -4.23 -17.91
C GLY A 148 0.84 -4.23 -17.94
N GLN A 149 1.50 -3.12 -17.59
CA GLN A 149 2.97 -3.01 -17.61
C GLN A 149 3.64 -3.44 -16.29
N GLY A 150 2.89 -4.04 -15.37
CA GLY A 150 3.39 -4.41 -14.04
C GLY A 150 4.60 -5.35 -14.08
N ALA A 151 4.66 -6.30 -15.02
CA ALA A 151 5.77 -7.26 -15.11
C ALA A 151 7.14 -6.58 -15.34
N LEU A 152 7.17 -5.39 -15.96
CA LEU A 152 8.40 -4.62 -16.15
C LEU A 152 8.98 -4.09 -14.82
N MET A 153 8.20 -4.12 -13.74
CA MET A 153 8.62 -3.66 -12.41
C MET A 153 9.28 -4.77 -11.57
N SER A 154 9.20 -6.03 -12.00
CA SER A 154 9.78 -7.18 -11.28
C SER A 154 11.28 -7.03 -10.94
N PRO A 155 12.15 -6.50 -11.83
CA PRO A 155 13.58 -6.31 -11.51
C PRO A 155 13.86 -5.33 -10.36
N TYR A 156 12.87 -4.53 -9.97
CA TYR A 156 12.97 -3.54 -8.90
C TYR A 156 12.43 -4.06 -7.55
N LEU A 157 11.95 -5.30 -7.50
CA LEU A 157 11.57 -5.99 -6.27
C LEU A 157 12.83 -6.55 -5.60
N LYS A 158 13.52 -5.72 -4.82
CA LYS A 158 14.72 -6.11 -4.07
C LYS A 158 14.43 -6.14 -2.57
N PRO A 159 15.07 -7.01 -1.78
CA PRO A 159 14.94 -6.97 -0.32
C PRO A 159 15.22 -5.56 0.22
N GLY A 160 14.33 -5.07 1.10
CA GLY A 160 14.43 -3.74 1.71
C GLY A 160 13.87 -2.58 0.89
N THR A 161 13.22 -2.82 -0.25
CA THR A 161 12.49 -1.77 -0.98
C THR A 161 11.11 -1.50 -0.36
N HIS A 162 10.66 -0.25 -0.38
CA HIS A 162 9.39 0.19 0.18
C HIS A 162 8.46 0.84 -0.86
N TRP A 163 8.87 0.94 -2.12
CA TRP A 163 8.10 1.62 -3.16
C TRP A 163 6.78 0.89 -3.48
N LEU A 164 6.74 -0.44 -3.47
CA LEU A 164 5.58 -1.20 -3.94
C LEU A 164 4.32 -0.93 -3.09
N PRO A 165 4.33 -1.03 -1.75
CA PRO A 165 3.16 -0.66 -0.94
C PRO A 165 2.61 0.74 -1.25
N ARG A 166 3.50 1.72 -1.49
CA ARG A 166 3.13 3.10 -1.83
C ARG A 166 2.42 3.18 -3.18
N VAL A 167 2.88 2.41 -4.18
CA VAL A 167 2.23 2.29 -5.49
C VAL A 167 0.88 1.59 -5.38
N LEU A 168 0.80 0.47 -4.64
CA LEU A 168 -0.46 -0.27 -4.47
C LEU A 168 -1.55 0.59 -3.83
N ALA A 169 -1.18 1.48 -2.89
CA ALA A 169 -2.10 2.44 -2.28
C ALA A 169 -2.70 3.45 -3.29
N GLN A 170 -2.07 3.65 -4.46
CA GLN A 170 -2.55 4.57 -5.51
C GLN A 170 -3.45 3.89 -6.55
N LEU A 171 -3.61 2.56 -6.52
CA LEU A 171 -4.46 1.84 -7.49
C LEU A 171 -5.90 2.35 -7.56
N PRO A 172 -6.59 2.68 -6.45
CA PRO A 172 -7.93 3.27 -6.52
C PRO A 172 -7.96 4.59 -7.30
N GLN A 173 -6.95 5.45 -7.13
CA GLN A 173 -6.82 6.70 -7.88
C GLN A 173 -6.49 6.47 -9.36
N ALA A 174 -5.79 5.36 -9.66
CA ALA A 174 -5.58 4.88 -11.02
C ALA A 174 -6.80 4.18 -11.63
N ARG A 175 -7.95 4.14 -10.91
CA ARG A 175 -9.19 3.44 -11.31
C ARG A 175 -8.98 1.94 -11.54
N ALA A 176 -8.09 1.33 -10.76
CA ALA A 176 -7.81 -0.09 -10.79
C ALA A 176 -8.04 -0.74 -9.42
N ASN A 177 -8.36 -2.03 -9.44
CA ASN A 177 -8.43 -2.85 -8.23
C ASN A 177 -7.07 -3.49 -7.95
N ILE A 178 -6.90 -4.12 -6.79
CA ILE A 178 -5.64 -4.77 -6.42
C ILE A 178 -5.33 -6.01 -7.28
N SER A 179 -6.32 -6.60 -7.96
CA SER A 179 -6.14 -7.79 -8.82
C SER A 179 -5.15 -7.56 -9.96
N VAL A 180 -5.12 -6.36 -10.56
CA VAL A 180 -4.16 -6.07 -11.66
C VAL A 180 -2.70 -6.12 -11.21
N ALA A 181 -2.44 -5.98 -9.90
CA ALA A 181 -1.12 -6.02 -9.31
C ALA A 181 -0.76 -7.40 -8.74
N LEU A 182 -1.64 -8.39 -8.84
CA LEU A 182 -1.49 -9.69 -8.19
C LEU A 182 -0.14 -10.38 -8.50
N PRO A 183 0.36 -10.42 -9.75
CA PRO A 183 1.66 -11.03 -10.03
C PRO A 183 2.83 -10.36 -9.30
N LEU A 184 2.82 -9.02 -9.18
CA LEU A 184 3.84 -8.27 -8.45
C LEU A 184 3.75 -8.51 -6.95
N ILE A 185 2.53 -8.56 -6.40
CA ILE A 185 2.31 -8.82 -4.97
C ILE A 185 2.83 -10.21 -4.58
N VAL A 186 2.53 -11.24 -5.38
CA VAL A 186 2.99 -12.61 -5.13
C VAL A 186 4.52 -12.70 -5.20
N GLN A 187 5.14 -12.06 -6.20
CA GLN A 187 6.60 -12.01 -6.29
C GLN A 187 7.23 -11.28 -5.09
N ALA A 188 6.65 -10.15 -4.68
CA ALA A 188 7.14 -9.37 -3.56
C ALA A 188 6.98 -10.11 -2.21
N LEU A 189 5.89 -10.87 -2.04
CA LEU A 189 5.69 -11.75 -0.90
C LEU A 189 6.75 -12.87 -0.87
N GLN A 190 7.00 -13.55 -1.98
CA GLN A 190 8.01 -14.61 -2.08
C GLN A 190 9.43 -14.08 -1.82
N ALA A 191 9.70 -12.83 -2.20
CA ALA A 191 10.97 -12.15 -1.94
C ALA A 191 11.07 -11.57 -0.50
N GLY A 192 10.04 -11.71 0.33
CA GLY A 192 10.01 -11.17 1.70
C GLY A 192 9.94 -9.64 1.77
N ILE A 193 9.51 -8.98 0.70
CA ILE A 193 9.38 -7.51 0.60
C ILE A 193 8.06 -7.04 1.22
N LEU A 194 6.99 -7.82 1.05
CA LEU A 194 5.68 -7.55 1.65
C LEU A 194 5.49 -8.36 2.91
N GLU A 195 5.05 -7.69 3.97
CA GLU A 195 4.70 -8.35 5.22
C GLU A 195 3.38 -9.13 5.09
N PRO A 196 3.22 -10.24 5.83
CA PRO A 196 1.97 -11.01 5.90
C PRO A 196 0.72 -10.16 6.14
N ASP A 197 0.82 -9.13 6.99
CA ASP A 197 -0.29 -8.27 7.38
C ASP A 197 -0.79 -7.42 6.20
N ALA A 198 0.12 -6.96 5.34
CA ALA A 198 -0.23 -6.24 4.11
C ALA A 198 -1.00 -7.17 3.16
N ILE A 199 -0.55 -8.43 3.00
CA ILE A 199 -1.25 -9.42 2.17
C ILE A 199 -2.65 -9.73 2.69
N ARG A 200 -2.83 -9.84 4.02
CA ARG A 200 -4.14 -10.04 4.63
C ARG A 200 -5.07 -8.84 4.39
N SER A 201 -4.56 -7.61 4.47
CA SER A 201 -5.31 -6.41 4.09
C SER A 201 -5.75 -6.43 2.62
N TYR A 202 -4.88 -6.83 1.68
CA TYR A 202 -5.23 -6.96 0.27
C TYR A 202 -6.26 -8.08 0.03
N THR A 203 -6.14 -9.19 0.74
CA THR A 203 -7.11 -10.30 0.70
C THR A 203 -8.50 -9.82 1.13
N ARG A 204 -8.59 -9.04 2.23
CA ARG A 204 -9.84 -8.41 2.66
C ARG A 204 -10.46 -7.51 1.59
N GLN A 205 -9.65 -6.68 0.95
CA GLN A 205 -10.09 -5.77 -0.12
C GLN A 205 -10.62 -6.55 -1.33
N LEU A 206 -9.97 -7.64 -1.73
CA LEU A 206 -10.42 -8.51 -2.82
C LEU A 206 -11.75 -9.20 -2.49
N LYS A 207 -11.91 -9.72 -1.27
CA LYS A 207 -13.18 -10.29 -0.81
C LYS A 207 -14.30 -9.25 -0.87
N ALA A 208 -14.05 -8.03 -0.38
CA ALA A 208 -15.01 -6.93 -0.41
C ALA A 208 -15.38 -6.50 -1.83
N ALA A 209 -14.45 -6.61 -2.78
CA ALA A 209 -14.68 -6.36 -4.21
C ALA A 209 -15.31 -7.56 -4.96
N GLY A 210 -15.63 -8.66 -4.27
CA GLY A 210 -16.16 -9.89 -4.89
C GLY A 210 -15.14 -10.66 -5.74
N SER A 211 -13.86 -10.28 -5.70
CA SER A 211 -12.76 -10.91 -6.45
C SER A 211 -12.23 -12.14 -5.70
N TRP A 212 -13.12 -13.13 -5.48
CA TRP A 212 -12.86 -14.28 -4.61
C TRP A 212 -11.71 -15.18 -5.07
N ALA A 213 -11.55 -15.37 -6.37
CA ALA A 213 -10.47 -16.18 -6.93
C ALA A 213 -9.09 -15.55 -6.66
N ASP A 214 -8.96 -14.25 -6.85
CA ASP A 214 -7.73 -13.51 -6.56
C ASP A 214 -7.45 -13.47 -5.05
N ALA A 215 -8.50 -13.26 -4.23
CA ALA A 215 -8.39 -13.30 -2.78
C ALA A 215 -7.86 -14.67 -2.30
N TYR A 216 -8.42 -15.75 -2.82
CA TYR A 216 -8.00 -17.10 -2.45
C TYR A 216 -6.58 -17.41 -2.96
N SER A 217 -6.22 -16.92 -4.14
CA SER A 217 -4.87 -17.05 -4.68
C SER A 217 -3.83 -16.35 -3.79
N LEU A 218 -4.11 -15.13 -3.30
CA LEU A 218 -3.25 -14.46 -2.32
C LEU A 218 -3.17 -15.22 -1.00
N TRP A 219 -4.29 -15.76 -0.53
CA TRP A 219 -4.31 -16.56 0.69
C TRP A 219 -3.45 -17.82 0.57
N LEU A 220 -3.54 -18.54 -0.54
CA LEU A 220 -2.67 -19.70 -0.82
C LEU A 220 -1.19 -19.30 -0.88
N ALA A 221 -0.88 -18.18 -1.55
CA ALA A 221 0.48 -17.66 -1.63
C ALA A 221 1.04 -17.31 -0.25
N LEU A 222 0.21 -16.72 0.62
CA LEU A 222 0.55 -16.41 2.01
C LEU A 222 0.85 -17.66 2.85
N GLN A 223 0.06 -18.72 2.67
CA GLN A 223 0.26 -19.97 3.40
C GLN A 223 1.42 -20.81 2.85
N GLY A 224 1.85 -20.58 1.60
CA GLY A 224 2.97 -21.28 0.97
C GLY A 224 2.73 -22.79 0.75
N ARG A 225 1.48 -23.25 0.82
CA ARG A 225 1.09 -24.65 0.69
C ARG A 225 -0.35 -24.79 0.21
N SER A 226 -0.70 -25.98 -0.30
CA SER A 226 -2.09 -26.33 -0.55
C SER A 226 -2.88 -26.38 0.76
N LEU A 227 -4.12 -25.92 0.73
CA LEU A 227 -4.99 -25.86 1.90
C LEU A 227 -6.26 -26.69 1.68
N PRO A 228 -6.83 -27.29 2.74
CA PRO A 228 -8.19 -27.78 2.67
C PRO A 228 -9.16 -26.61 2.40
N ILE A 229 -10.31 -26.93 1.81
CA ILE A 229 -11.37 -25.95 1.54
C ILE A 229 -11.85 -25.29 2.84
N LEU A 230 -12.11 -26.11 3.85
CA LEU A 230 -12.39 -25.65 5.21
C LEU A 230 -11.07 -25.59 5.98
N PHE A 231 -10.57 -24.39 6.20
CA PHE A 231 -9.31 -24.16 6.88
C PHE A 231 -9.51 -24.20 8.40
N ASN A 232 -8.49 -24.68 9.13
CA ASN A 232 -8.48 -24.74 10.59
C ASN A 232 -9.74 -25.40 11.19
N ALA A 233 -10.16 -26.51 10.59
CA ALA A 233 -11.43 -27.17 10.88
C ALA A 233 -11.51 -27.81 12.29
N GLY A 234 -10.36 -28.09 12.90
CA GLY A 234 -10.23 -28.55 14.30
C GLY A 234 -9.75 -27.46 15.26
N PHE A 235 -9.68 -26.20 14.84
CA PHE A 235 -9.31 -25.05 15.69
C PHE A 235 -7.94 -25.16 16.39
N ASP A 236 -7.03 -26.00 15.90
CA ASP A 236 -5.70 -26.20 16.47
C ASP A 236 -4.78 -24.97 16.32
N ASN A 237 -5.09 -24.08 15.38
CA ASN A 237 -4.31 -22.87 15.11
C ASN A 237 -5.04 -21.61 15.57
N PRO A 238 -4.32 -20.54 15.99
CA PRO A 238 -4.92 -19.23 16.19
C PRO A 238 -5.65 -18.73 14.94
N PHE A 239 -6.76 -18.03 15.12
CA PHE A 239 -7.51 -17.45 14.01
C PHE A 239 -6.68 -16.40 13.27
N GLN A 240 -6.58 -16.57 11.96
CA GLN A 240 -5.92 -15.63 11.07
C GLN A 240 -6.96 -14.68 10.46
N PRO A 241 -7.03 -13.41 10.90
CA PRO A 241 -8.04 -12.48 10.39
C PRO A 241 -7.84 -12.22 8.90
N ASP A 242 -8.90 -11.78 8.22
CA ASP A 242 -8.87 -11.28 6.84
C ASP A 242 -8.49 -12.29 5.74
N GLY A 243 -8.18 -13.54 6.09
CA GLY A 243 -7.92 -14.65 5.16
C GLY A 243 -9.16 -15.47 4.82
N PHE A 244 -8.97 -16.78 4.65
CA PHE A 244 -10.04 -17.79 4.55
C PHE A 244 -10.08 -18.68 5.81
N ASP A 245 -9.67 -18.14 6.95
CA ASP A 245 -9.82 -18.76 8.28
C ASP A 245 -11.13 -18.27 8.93
N TRP A 246 -11.42 -18.80 10.13
CA TRP A 246 -12.51 -18.36 10.97
C TRP A 246 -12.39 -16.87 11.32
N GLU A 247 -13.44 -16.13 10.96
CA GLU A 247 -13.65 -14.75 11.34
C GLU A 247 -14.70 -14.69 12.46
N ILE A 248 -14.38 -13.96 13.52
CA ILE A 248 -15.32 -13.63 14.58
C ILE A 248 -15.72 -12.16 14.37
N PRO A 249 -16.88 -11.87 13.75
CA PRO A 249 -17.32 -10.50 13.57
C PRO A 249 -17.39 -9.83 14.94
N ALA A 250 -16.94 -8.58 15.03
CA ALA A 250 -16.84 -7.88 16.30
C ALA A 250 -18.21 -7.81 16.99
N ALA A 251 -18.43 -8.68 17.97
CA ALA A 251 -19.42 -8.45 19.00
C ALA A 251 -18.94 -7.22 19.79
N GLY A 252 -19.82 -6.27 20.09
CA GLY A 252 -19.46 -5.05 20.82
C GLY A 252 -18.65 -5.35 22.09
N SER A 253 -17.99 -4.32 22.68
CA SER A 253 -17.07 -4.46 23.83
C SER A 253 -17.42 -5.63 24.75
N ALA A 254 -16.46 -6.53 25.03
CA ALA A 254 -16.69 -7.88 25.56
C ALA A 254 -17.67 -7.99 26.76
N GLY A 255 -17.83 -6.94 27.57
CA GLY A 255 -18.82 -6.86 28.65
C GLY A 255 -20.30 -6.66 28.22
N ARG A 256 -20.58 -6.40 26.94
CA ARG A 256 -21.93 -6.13 26.41
C ARG A 256 -22.38 -7.12 25.33
N ALA A 257 -21.51 -8.03 24.89
CA ALA A 257 -21.82 -9.00 23.85
C ALA A 257 -22.83 -10.08 24.33
N GLY A 258 -23.80 -10.43 23.47
CA GLY A 258 -24.72 -11.56 23.68
C GLY A 258 -24.06 -12.93 23.57
N ALA A 259 -23.04 -13.03 22.73
CA ALA A 259 -22.19 -14.21 22.56
C ALA A 259 -20.72 -13.79 22.59
N ILE A 260 -19.91 -14.52 23.33
CA ILE A 260 -18.46 -14.34 23.40
C ILE A 260 -17.84 -15.59 22.81
N VAL A 261 -17.15 -15.41 21.69
CA VAL A 261 -16.57 -16.50 20.89
C VAL A 261 -15.06 -16.49 21.07
N GLU A 262 -14.50 -17.62 21.49
CA GLU A 262 -13.10 -17.77 21.81
C GLU A 262 -12.60 -19.13 21.32
N ARG A 263 -11.31 -19.21 21.00
CA ARG A 263 -10.62 -20.49 20.85
C ARG A 263 -10.13 -20.92 22.22
N LYS A 264 -10.56 -22.08 22.71
CA LYS A 264 -10.21 -22.57 24.05
C LYS A 264 -9.75 -24.01 24.03
N GLY A 265 -8.83 -24.37 24.92
CA GLY A 265 -8.54 -25.78 25.18
C GLY A 265 -9.76 -26.50 25.77
N ALA A 266 -10.11 -27.66 25.20
CA ALA A 266 -11.08 -28.60 25.72
C ALA A 266 -10.38 -29.89 26.13
N GLU A 267 -10.84 -30.47 27.24
CA GLU A 267 -10.38 -31.77 27.71
C GLU A 267 -10.65 -32.83 26.62
N GLU A 268 -9.66 -33.69 26.35
CA GLU A 268 -9.66 -34.75 25.32
C GLU A 268 -9.68 -34.32 23.84
N ARG A 269 -9.93 -33.04 23.51
CA ARG A 269 -10.17 -32.57 22.12
C ARG A 269 -9.23 -31.48 21.62
N GLY A 270 -8.18 -31.14 22.38
CA GLY A 270 -7.27 -30.07 21.97
C GLY A 270 -7.95 -28.71 22.05
N ALA A 271 -7.97 -27.93 20.96
CA ALA A 271 -8.61 -26.63 20.93
C ALA A 271 -9.98 -26.68 20.25
N VAL A 272 -10.94 -25.88 20.74
CA VAL A 272 -12.31 -25.83 20.22
C VAL A 272 -12.76 -24.40 20.02
N LEU A 273 -13.79 -24.22 19.19
CA LEU A 273 -14.55 -22.97 19.12
C LEU A 273 -15.55 -22.92 20.29
N ASP A 274 -15.20 -22.22 21.37
CA ASP A 274 -16.04 -22.02 22.56
C ASP A 274 -16.89 -20.76 22.40
N ILE A 275 -18.18 -20.89 22.68
CA ILE A 275 -19.14 -19.79 22.62
C ILE A 275 -19.89 -19.74 23.93
N ARG A 276 -19.73 -18.63 24.64
CA ARG A 276 -20.44 -18.34 25.88
C ARG A 276 -21.54 -17.32 25.65
N PHE A 277 -22.76 -17.70 25.98
CA PHE A 277 -23.94 -16.85 25.82
C PHE A 277 -24.32 -16.16 27.13
N THR A 278 -24.61 -14.86 27.06
CA THR A 278 -24.76 -13.99 28.24
C THR A 278 -26.22 -13.66 28.60
N GLY A 279 -27.18 -14.08 27.77
CA GLY A 279 -28.59 -13.71 27.87
C GLY A 279 -28.91 -12.33 27.33
N ARG A 280 -28.00 -11.73 26.55
CA ARG A 280 -28.18 -10.44 25.88
C ARG A 280 -28.36 -10.64 24.36
N PRO A 281 -28.82 -9.62 23.63
CA PRO A 281 -28.89 -9.68 22.18
C PRO A 281 -27.56 -10.10 21.55
N ILE A 282 -27.63 -11.05 20.62
CA ILE A 282 -26.50 -11.68 19.93
C ILE A 282 -26.29 -10.97 18.59
N ALA A 283 -25.06 -10.54 18.32
CA ALA A 283 -24.68 -10.08 16.99
C ALA A 283 -24.49 -11.29 16.08
N LEU A 284 -25.14 -11.28 14.92
CA LEU A 284 -25.03 -12.33 13.91
C LEU A 284 -24.20 -11.87 12.70
N PRO A 285 -23.47 -12.81 12.04
CA PRO A 285 -23.21 -14.17 12.51
C PRO A 285 -22.21 -14.18 13.68
N MET A 286 -22.27 -15.20 14.54
CA MET A 286 -21.36 -15.30 15.70
C MET A 286 -19.94 -15.68 15.29
N ALA A 287 -19.83 -16.59 14.34
CA ALA A 287 -18.58 -17.02 13.73
C ALA A 287 -18.86 -17.27 12.25
N ARG A 288 -17.87 -17.03 11.39
CA ARG A 288 -18.00 -17.34 9.97
C ARG A 288 -16.68 -17.75 9.35
N GLN A 289 -16.72 -18.52 8.28
CA GLN A 289 -15.55 -18.79 7.44
C GLN A 289 -15.94 -18.65 5.96
N PRO A 290 -15.27 -17.76 5.20
CA PRO A 290 -15.41 -17.73 3.75
C PRO A 290 -14.89 -19.04 3.14
N LEU A 291 -15.66 -19.60 2.21
CA LEU A 291 -15.34 -20.84 1.50
C LEU A 291 -15.19 -20.51 0.01
N PHE A 292 -14.00 -20.72 -0.54
CA PHE A 292 -13.79 -20.69 -1.99
C PHE A 292 -14.16 -22.07 -2.55
N ILE A 293 -15.43 -22.24 -2.92
CA ILE A 293 -16.00 -23.50 -3.38
C ILE A 293 -16.76 -23.31 -4.68
N GLY A 294 -16.61 -24.29 -5.58
CA GLY A 294 -17.36 -24.35 -6.81
C GLY A 294 -18.73 -25.03 -6.64
N GLU A 295 -19.48 -25.00 -7.74
CA GLU A 295 -20.79 -25.64 -7.84
C GLU A 295 -20.78 -27.11 -7.46
N GLY A 296 -21.91 -27.54 -6.90
CA GLY A 296 -22.21 -28.93 -6.62
C GLY A 296 -22.89 -29.14 -5.28
N ARG A 297 -23.09 -30.42 -4.96
CA ARG A 297 -23.65 -30.85 -3.67
C ARG A 297 -22.53 -31.15 -2.69
N TRP A 298 -22.66 -30.61 -1.49
CA TRP A 298 -21.65 -30.69 -0.44
C TRP A 298 -22.29 -31.19 0.85
N ARG A 299 -21.47 -31.76 1.73
CA ARG A 299 -21.83 -32.16 3.09
C ARG A 299 -20.87 -31.55 4.09
N LEU A 300 -21.42 -30.80 5.04
CA LEU A 300 -20.70 -30.37 6.23
C LEU A 300 -20.97 -31.39 7.35
N LYS A 301 -19.92 -31.76 8.08
CA LYS A 301 -20.01 -32.54 9.32
C LYS A 301 -19.18 -31.85 10.40
N GLY A 302 -19.51 -32.11 11.65
CA GLY A 302 -18.71 -31.71 12.80
C GLY A 302 -19.28 -32.27 14.08
N ASP A 303 -18.60 -31.98 15.19
CA ASP A 303 -19.06 -32.32 16.53
C ASP A 303 -19.37 -31.03 17.31
N TYR A 304 -20.35 -31.12 18.20
CA TYR A 304 -20.67 -30.03 19.12
C TYR A 304 -21.02 -30.54 20.51
N LEU A 305 -20.76 -29.71 21.51
CA LEU A 305 -21.11 -29.94 22.90
C LEU A 305 -21.81 -28.68 23.40
N ALA A 306 -23.00 -28.84 23.97
CA ALA A 306 -23.74 -27.75 24.59
C ALA A 306 -24.00 -28.10 26.06
N ARG A 307 -23.81 -27.13 26.96
CA ARG A 307 -24.05 -27.29 28.39
C ARG A 307 -24.85 -26.12 28.91
N GLN A 308 -26.00 -26.42 29.51
CA GLN A 308 -26.95 -25.43 30.04
C GLN A 308 -27.34 -24.42 28.96
N PHE A 309 -27.35 -24.85 27.69
CA PHE A 309 -27.66 -24.01 26.56
C PHE A 309 -29.17 -23.81 26.46
N ARG A 310 -29.60 -22.55 26.53
CA ARG A 310 -31.02 -22.18 26.53
C ARG A 310 -31.29 -21.20 25.41
N ALA A 311 -31.96 -21.71 24.39
CA ALA A 311 -32.58 -21.02 23.26
C ALA A 311 -33.87 -21.81 22.93
N GLU A 312 -34.85 -21.19 22.27
CA GLU A 312 -36.13 -21.83 21.97
C GLU A 312 -36.00 -22.88 20.85
N GLN A 313 -35.27 -22.55 19.79
CA GLN A 313 -35.02 -23.37 18.61
C GLN A 313 -33.55 -23.75 18.50
N GLY A 314 -32.61 -22.98 19.07
CA GLY A 314 -31.21 -23.36 19.16
C GLY A 314 -30.31 -22.65 18.15
N LEU A 315 -29.21 -23.28 17.77
CA LEU A 315 -28.27 -22.72 16.79
C LEU A 315 -28.38 -23.43 15.44
N ALA A 316 -27.90 -22.78 14.38
CA ALA A 316 -27.79 -23.38 13.08
C ALA A 316 -26.47 -22.99 12.40
N TRP A 317 -25.86 -23.95 11.72
CA TRP A 317 -24.88 -23.66 10.68
C TRP A 317 -25.61 -23.34 9.39
N VAL A 318 -25.30 -22.21 8.80
CA VAL A 318 -25.89 -21.71 7.55
C VAL A 318 -24.77 -21.55 6.53
N VAL A 319 -24.98 -22.02 5.30
CA VAL A 319 -24.10 -21.71 4.17
C VAL A 319 -24.77 -20.63 3.35
N GLN A 320 -24.25 -19.40 3.42
CA GLN A 320 -24.76 -18.26 2.70
C GLN A 320 -24.02 -18.08 1.37
N CYS A 321 -24.75 -17.87 0.29
CA CYS A 321 -24.14 -17.54 -1.00
C CYS A 321 -23.58 -16.11 -1.00
N THR A 322 -22.45 -15.89 -1.66
CA THR A 322 -21.86 -14.54 -1.77
C THR A 322 -22.50 -13.70 -2.88
N ALA A 323 -23.00 -14.34 -3.94
CA ALA A 323 -23.64 -13.68 -5.07
C ALA A 323 -25.19 -13.66 -4.99
N SER A 324 -25.78 -14.25 -3.94
CA SER A 324 -27.23 -14.28 -3.75
C SER A 324 -27.61 -14.13 -2.28
N ALA A 325 -28.77 -13.55 -2.01
CA ALA A 325 -29.30 -13.44 -0.64
C ALA A 325 -29.85 -14.78 -0.11
N ALA A 326 -30.09 -15.78 -0.97
CA ALA A 326 -30.59 -17.07 -0.53
C ALA A 326 -29.48 -17.95 0.06
N PRO A 327 -29.74 -18.66 1.18
CA PRO A 327 -28.81 -19.64 1.70
C PRO A 327 -28.74 -20.87 0.79
N ALA A 328 -27.53 -21.42 0.64
CA ALA A 328 -27.29 -22.68 -0.06
C ALA A 328 -27.73 -23.91 0.75
N GLY A 329 -27.81 -23.76 2.08
CA GLY A 329 -28.29 -24.79 2.98
C GLY A 329 -28.14 -24.39 4.44
N ARG A 330 -28.76 -25.18 5.31
CA ARG A 330 -28.84 -24.95 6.76
C ARG A 330 -28.87 -26.28 7.49
N SER A 331 -28.24 -26.35 8.67
CA SER A 331 -28.35 -27.51 9.56
C SER A 331 -29.72 -27.61 10.23
N GLU A 332 -30.02 -28.80 10.75
CA GLU A 332 -31.05 -28.93 11.78
C GLU A 332 -30.70 -28.07 13.01
N PRO A 333 -31.69 -27.69 13.83
CA PRO A 333 -31.45 -26.91 15.04
C PRO A 333 -30.59 -27.67 16.06
N LEU A 334 -29.52 -27.01 16.53
CA LEU A 334 -28.58 -27.53 17.50
C LEU A 334 -28.94 -27.03 18.91
N GLY A 335 -29.49 -27.92 19.73
CA GLY A 335 -29.92 -27.65 21.11
C GLY A 335 -28.92 -28.13 22.18
N ASP A 336 -29.32 -28.08 23.45
CA ASP A 336 -28.51 -28.58 24.56
C ASP A 336 -28.20 -30.09 24.41
N THR A 337 -26.96 -30.50 24.68
CA THR A 337 -26.52 -31.90 24.60
C THR A 337 -26.32 -32.53 25.98
N GLY A 338 -26.56 -31.78 27.07
CA GLY A 338 -26.28 -32.23 28.43
C GLY A 338 -24.79 -32.25 28.77
N GLY A 339 -23.96 -31.55 27.99
CA GLY A 339 -22.52 -31.55 28.15
C GLY A 339 -21.80 -32.76 27.56
N ALA A 340 -22.45 -33.51 26.66
CA ALA A 340 -21.84 -34.58 25.88
C ALA A 340 -21.59 -34.13 24.44
N TRP A 341 -20.50 -34.60 23.82
CA TRP A 341 -20.26 -34.38 22.40
C TRP A 341 -21.29 -35.12 21.55
N ARG A 342 -21.82 -34.45 20.52
CA ARG A 342 -22.73 -35.02 19.53
C ARG A 342 -22.28 -34.62 18.13
N ALA A 343 -22.37 -35.56 17.20
CA ALA A 343 -22.15 -35.25 15.79
C ALA A 343 -23.35 -34.50 15.21
N PHE A 344 -23.07 -33.61 14.26
CA PHE A 344 -24.07 -33.03 13.37
C PHE A 344 -23.58 -33.14 11.93
N GLN A 345 -24.52 -33.16 11.00
CA GLN A 345 -24.22 -33.08 9.58
C GLN A 345 -25.40 -32.49 8.83
N PHE A 346 -25.13 -31.83 7.70
CA PHE A 346 -26.16 -31.45 6.75
C PHE A 346 -25.58 -31.31 5.34
N ASP A 347 -26.48 -31.46 4.36
CA ASP A 347 -26.15 -31.29 2.95
C ASP A 347 -26.58 -29.90 2.48
N PHE A 348 -25.83 -29.33 1.55
CA PHE A 348 -26.17 -28.08 0.90
C PHE A 348 -25.76 -28.09 -0.56
N THR A 349 -26.37 -27.21 -1.36
CA THR A 349 -26.13 -27.15 -2.81
C THR A 349 -25.67 -25.76 -3.20
N VAL A 350 -24.47 -25.69 -3.77
CA VAL A 350 -23.93 -24.47 -4.37
C VAL A 350 -24.36 -24.45 -5.83
N THR A 351 -25.34 -23.60 -6.14
CA THR A 351 -25.84 -23.39 -7.51
C THR A 351 -24.96 -22.39 -8.25
N PRO A 352 -25.06 -22.28 -9.59
CA PRO A 352 -24.36 -21.23 -10.35
C PRO A 352 -24.65 -19.81 -9.83
N ALA A 353 -25.87 -19.57 -9.34
CA ALA A 353 -26.27 -18.29 -8.76
C ALA A 353 -25.54 -17.94 -7.45
N CYS A 354 -24.90 -18.92 -6.81
CA CYS A 354 -24.13 -18.72 -5.59
C CYS A 354 -22.78 -18.01 -5.85
N GLY A 355 -22.31 -18.06 -7.10
CA GLY A 355 -20.99 -17.57 -7.51
C GLY A 355 -19.86 -18.53 -7.17
N MET A 356 -18.64 -18.00 -7.02
CA MET A 356 -17.43 -18.79 -6.75
C MET A 356 -17.09 -18.93 -5.27
N ALA A 357 -17.95 -18.42 -4.39
CA ALA A 357 -17.71 -18.46 -2.96
C ALA A 357 -19.03 -18.54 -2.20
N ALA A 358 -18.97 -19.21 -1.05
CA ALA A 358 -20.01 -19.21 -0.03
C ALA A 358 -19.38 -18.80 1.31
N VAL A 359 -20.22 -18.55 2.31
CA VAL A 359 -19.77 -18.25 3.66
C VAL A 359 -20.48 -19.21 4.60
N LEU A 360 -19.72 -20.03 5.31
CA LEU A 360 -20.24 -20.82 6.44
C LEU A 360 -20.40 -19.89 7.63
N GLN A 361 -21.57 -19.87 8.25
CA GLN A 361 -21.91 -18.94 9.34
C GLN A 361 -22.64 -19.68 10.46
N LEU A 362 -22.34 -19.31 11.70
CA LEU A 362 -23.09 -19.74 12.86
C LEU A 362 -24.11 -18.68 13.26
N GLU A 363 -25.37 -19.09 13.30
CA GLU A 363 -26.52 -18.23 13.62
C GLU A 363 -27.42 -18.86 14.67
N THR A 364 -28.38 -18.07 15.18
CA THR A 364 -29.54 -18.64 15.88
C THR A 364 -30.49 -19.29 14.87
N PHE A 365 -31.21 -20.32 15.29
CA PHE A 365 -32.12 -21.01 14.39
C PHE A 365 -33.33 -20.11 14.03
N ALA A 366 -33.86 -19.35 15.00
CA ALA A 366 -34.81 -18.27 14.71
C ALA A 366 -34.13 -16.90 14.87
N ALA A 367 -34.39 -15.98 13.92
CA ALA A 367 -33.82 -14.63 13.96
C ALA A 367 -34.24 -13.85 15.21
N GLN A 368 -35.45 -14.09 15.72
CA GLN A 368 -35.96 -13.46 16.94
C GLN A 368 -35.16 -13.84 18.19
N GLU A 369 -34.56 -15.04 18.21
CA GLU A 369 -33.72 -15.49 19.33
C GLU A 369 -32.44 -14.67 19.45
N ALA A 370 -31.91 -14.15 18.34
CA ALA A 370 -30.77 -13.25 18.40
C ALA A 370 -31.12 -11.96 19.15
N VAL A 371 -32.36 -11.49 19.07
CA VAL A 371 -32.83 -10.30 19.81
C VAL A 371 -33.06 -10.62 21.28
N LEU A 372 -33.68 -11.77 21.58
CA LEU A 372 -33.92 -12.21 22.97
C LEU A 372 -32.63 -12.58 23.71
N GLY A 373 -31.63 -13.09 22.97
CA GLY A 373 -30.42 -13.66 23.51
C GLY A 373 -30.60 -15.11 23.96
N ALA A 374 -29.46 -15.80 24.10
CA ALA A 374 -29.39 -17.16 24.63
C ALA A 374 -28.54 -17.19 25.90
N ARG A 375 -28.57 -18.30 26.65
CA ARG A 375 -27.67 -18.53 27.81
C ARG A 375 -26.99 -19.88 27.71
N GLY A 376 -25.88 -20.03 28.43
CA GLY A 376 -25.11 -21.27 28.50
C GLY A 376 -23.85 -21.22 27.66
N ARG A 377 -23.33 -22.40 27.31
CA ARG A 377 -22.12 -22.55 26.52
C ARG A 377 -22.29 -23.62 25.45
N VAL A 378 -21.73 -23.35 24.28
CA VAL A 378 -21.61 -24.30 23.17
C VAL A 378 -20.16 -24.35 22.72
N ALA A 379 -19.64 -25.53 22.43
CA ALA A 379 -18.34 -25.75 21.83
C ALA A 379 -18.50 -26.53 20.52
N PHE A 380 -17.68 -26.23 19.52
CA PHE A 380 -17.64 -26.97 18.25
C PHE A 380 -16.23 -27.44 17.92
N ASP A 381 -16.13 -28.58 17.24
CA ASP A 381 -14.87 -29.20 16.84
C ASP A 381 -15.05 -30.16 15.64
N ALA A 382 -13.94 -30.66 15.10
CA ALA A 382 -13.85 -31.75 14.14
C ALA A 382 -14.65 -31.50 12.85
N PHE A 383 -14.63 -30.27 12.35
CA PHE A 383 -15.35 -29.99 11.12
C PHE A 383 -14.73 -30.71 9.92
N SER A 384 -15.58 -31.12 8.98
CA SER A 384 -15.14 -31.58 7.67
C SER A 384 -16.14 -31.16 6.60
N LEU A 385 -15.63 -30.95 5.39
CA LEU A 385 -16.43 -30.57 4.23
C LEU A 385 -16.10 -31.52 3.08
N GLU A 386 -17.12 -32.18 2.56
CA GLU A 386 -17.01 -33.23 1.54
C GLU A 386 -17.87 -32.88 0.33
N LYS A 387 -17.33 -33.09 -0.88
CA LYS A 387 -18.11 -32.96 -2.12
C LYS A 387 -18.82 -34.29 -2.41
N LEU A 388 -20.14 -34.27 -2.47
CA LEU A 388 -20.97 -35.46 -2.71
C LEU A 388 -21.22 -35.73 -4.20
N GLY A 389 -21.10 -34.70 -5.05
CA GLY A 389 -21.38 -34.79 -6.48
C GLY A 389 -21.42 -33.42 -7.16
N ARG A 390 -21.69 -33.43 -8.46
CA ARG A 390 -22.09 -32.22 -9.19
C ARG A 390 -23.57 -31.97 -9.01
#